data_AF-A0A3L8PSY4-F1
#
_entry.id   AF-A0A3L8PSY4-F1
#
_cell.length_a   1.000
_cell.length_b   1.000
_cell.length_c   1.000
_cell.angle_alpha   90.00
_cell.angle_beta   90.00
_cell.angle_gamma   90.00
#
_symmetry.space_group_name_H-M   'P 1'
#
loop_
_entity.id
_entity.type
_entity.pdbx_description
1 polymer ?
#
loop_
_entity_poly.entity_id
_entity_poly.type
_entity_poly.pdbx_seq_one_letter_code
_entity_poly.pdbx_strand_id
1 'polypeptide(L)'
;MAFSLETTPFDSQATRYGSTEPIGINGVLKLSTRSEQIKLFHVMQSEKNSISRLFRITGFLNDYPTALTRGEKMDALWNLGCDSLMLRDKEWKSRDYTSALAFNNLAFKLFSKSLDVHQFCLELDTQENIESDARFRSKVQSNLKNLIQDEALIKKYLK
;
A
#
# COMPACT_ATOMS: atom_id res chain seq x y z
N MET A 1 -28.75 7.14 -39.82
CA MET A 1 -28.88 7.36 -38.38
C MET A 1 -29.77 6.28 -37.81
N ALA A 2 -29.27 5.47 -36.87
CA ALA A 2 -30.09 4.71 -35.94
C ALA A 2 -29.21 4.26 -34.76
N PHE A 3 -29.48 4.81 -33.58
CA PHE A 3 -29.06 4.26 -32.30
C PHE A 3 -30.07 3.19 -31.88
N SER A 4 -29.61 2.12 -31.23
CA SER A 4 -30.44 1.29 -30.35
C SER A 4 -29.55 0.67 -29.28
N LEU A 5 -29.83 1.08 -28.03
CA LEU A 5 -29.48 0.40 -26.79
C LEU A 5 -30.60 -0.58 -26.47
N GLU A 6 -30.30 -1.78 -25.97
CA GLU A 6 -31.18 -2.62 -25.10
C GLU A 6 -30.36 -3.87 -24.66
N THR A 7 -29.73 -3.87 -23.48
CA THR A 7 -30.16 -4.44 -22.18
C THR A 7 -30.55 -5.94 -22.15
N THR A 8 -29.56 -6.78 -21.79
CA THR A 8 -29.55 -7.98 -20.88
C THR A 8 -30.68 -9.04 -20.93
N PRO A 9 -30.35 -10.35 -20.85
CA PRO A 9 -30.25 -10.97 -19.51
C PRO A 9 -29.13 -12.01 -19.34
N PHE A 10 -28.68 -12.09 -18.09
CA PHE A 10 -27.86 -13.17 -17.55
C PHE A 10 -28.78 -14.39 -17.36
N ASP A 11 -28.46 -15.53 -17.98
CA ASP A 11 -28.85 -16.81 -17.37
C ASP A 11 -27.91 -17.97 -17.75
N SER A 12 -27.45 -18.59 -16.69
CA SER A 12 -26.53 -19.70 -16.56
C SER A 12 -27.25 -21.05 -16.66
N GLN A 13 -26.68 -22.05 -17.35
CA GLN A 13 -26.52 -23.49 -16.97
C GLN A 13 -25.61 -24.17 -18.04
N ALA A 14 -24.32 -24.45 -17.77
CA ALA A 14 -23.72 -25.72 -17.29
C ALA A 14 -23.94 -26.93 -18.25
N THR A 15 -22.98 -27.79 -18.69
CA THR A 15 -21.73 -28.29 -18.08
C THR A 15 -21.02 -29.28 -19.04
N ARG A 16 -19.68 -29.43 -18.91
CA ARG A 16 -18.83 -30.65 -18.87
C ARG A 16 -17.40 -30.25 -19.30
N TYR A 17 -16.41 -30.04 -18.42
CA TYR A 17 -15.94 -30.91 -17.34
C TYR A 17 -15.54 -30.11 -16.08
N GLY A 18 -16.21 -30.39 -14.96
CA GLY A 18 -15.53 -30.83 -13.73
C GLY A 18 -14.62 -29.90 -12.92
N SER A 19 -14.88 -28.60 -12.81
CA SER A 19 -14.59 -27.84 -11.58
C SER A 19 -15.47 -26.59 -11.49
N THR A 20 -15.99 -26.31 -10.30
CA THR A 20 -16.95 -25.24 -9.99
C THR A 20 -16.26 -24.08 -9.26
N GLU A 21 -15.08 -23.68 -9.73
CA GLU A 21 -14.47 -22.43 -9.26
C GLU A 21 -14.72 -21.32 -10.27
N PRO A 22 -15.07 -20.10 -9.81
CA PRO A 22 -15.28 -18.96 -10.69
C PRO A 22 -14.01 -18.73 -11.49
N ILE A 23 -14.13 -18.13 -12.67
CA ILE A 23 -13.02 -17.71 -13.53
C ILE A 23 -12.13 -16.73 -12.74
N GLY A 24 -11.25 -17.29 -11.93
CA GLY A 24 -10.11 -16.67 -11.33
C GLY A 24 -8.89 -17.02 -12.16
N ILE A 25 -7.93 -16.09 -12.21
CA ILE A 25 -6.53 -16.39 -12.55
C ILE A 25 -6.23 -16.67 -14.05
N ASN A 26 -7.18 -16.98 -14.92
CA ASN A 26 -6.84 -17.30 -16.34
C ASN A 26 -6.61 -16.12 -17.29
N GLY A 27 -6.67 -14.87 -16.81
CA GLY A 27 -6.07 -13.73 -17.53
C GLY A 27 -4.58 -13.52 -17.24
N VAL A 28 -4.00 -14.31 -16.32
CA VAL A 28 -2.63 -14.13 -15.77
C VAL A 28 -1.57 -14.87 -16.62
N LEU A 29 -1.95 -15.47 -17.74
CA LEU A 29 -1.02 -16.26 -18.55
C LEU A 29 -0.35 -15.41 -19.64
N LYS A 30 0.91 -15.05 -19.35
CA LYS A 30 2.02 -14.57 -20.21
C LYS A 30 2.14 -13.06 -20.37
N LEU A 31 2.99 -12.43 -19.54
CA LEU A 31 4.10 -11.59 -20.00
C LEU A 31 5.30 -11.75 -19.02
N SER A 32 6.45 -11.18 -19.36
CA SER A 32 7.73 -11.47 -18.70
C SER A 32 7.81 -11.02 -17.24
N THR A 33 8.43 -11.87 -16.40
CA THR A 33 8.28 -11.90 -14.93
C THR A 33 8.58 -10.60 -14.19
N ARG A 34 9.54 -9.78 -14.63
CA ARG A 34 9.87 -8.53 -13.92
C ARG A 34 9.00 -7.35 -14.33
N SER A 35 8.62 -7.27 -15.61
CA SER A 35 7.85 -6.13 -16.14
C SER A 35 6.37 -6.17 -15.71
N GLU A 36 5.78 -7.36 -15.63
CA GLU A 36 4.40 -7.53 -15.17
C GLU A 36 4.22 -7.26 -13.69
N GLN A 37 5.18 -7.69 -12.87
CA GLN A 37 5.17 -7.46 -11.43
C GLN A 37 5.16 -5.96 -11.12
N ILE A 38 6.03 -5.19 -11.79
CA ILE A 38 6.08 -3.73 -11.65
C ILE A 38 4.76 -3.10 -12.13
N LYS A 39 4.22 -3.55 -13.27
CA LYS A 39 2.92 -3.07 -13.76
C LYS A 39 1.78 -3.35 -12.77
N LEU A 40 1.73 -4.57 -12.21
CA LEU A 40 0.75 -4.95 -11.20
C LEU A 40 0.89 -4.08 -9.95
N PHE A 41 2.11 -3.84 -9.49
CA PHE A 41 2.39 -2.94 -8.37
C PHE A 41 1.84 -1.53 -8.60
N HIS A 42 2.07 -0.93 -9.75
CA HIS A 42 1.52 0.39 -10.06
C HIS A 42 -0.01 0.41 -10.10
N VAL A 43 -0.64 -0.63 -10.65
CA VAL A 43 -2.10 -0.77 -10.62
C VAL A 43 -2.60 -0.78 -9.17
N MET A 44 -1.95 -1.54 -8.29
CA MET A 44 -2.30 -1.59 -6.87
C MET A 44 -2.07 -0.25 -6.15
N GLN A 45 -1.07 0.55 -6.52
CA GLN A 45 -0.86 1.89 -5.97
C GLN A 45 -2.01 2.86 -6.32
N SER A 46 -2.58 2.73 -7.52
CA SER A 46 -3.70 3.56 -7.97
C SER A 46 -5.04 3.22 -7.30
N GLU A 47 -5.09 2.13 -6.52
CA GLU A 47 -6.30 1.71 -5.84
C GLU A 47 -6.79 2.77 -4.84
N LYS A 48 -8.06 3.19 -4.98
CA LYS A 48 -8.66 4.25 -4.14
C LYS A 48 -8.92 3.81 -2.70
N ASN A 49 -9.11 2.51 -2.46
CA ASN A 49 -9.40 1.99 -1.14
C ASN A 49 -8.10 1.74 -0.37
N SER A 50 -7.84 2.53 0.67
CA SER A 50 -6.62 2.44 1.48
C SER A 50 -6.41 1.06 2.14
N ILE A 51 -7.48 0.36 2.57
CA ILE A 51 -7.34 -0.98 3.19
C ILE A 51 -6.91 -2.01 2.13
N SER A 52 -7.59 -2.03 0.98
CA SER A 52 -7.27 -2.91 -0.14
C SER A 52 -5.84 -2.67 -0.62
N ARG A 53 -5.47 -1.40 -0.82
CA ARG A 53 -4.12 -1.00 -1.21
C ARG A 53 -3.08 -1.46 -0.19
N LEU A 54 -3.35 -1.24 1.10
CA LEU A 54 -2.44 -1.63 2.18
C LEU A 54 -2.18 -3.14 2.17
N PHE A 55 -3.22 -3.96 2.10
CA PHE A 55 -3.08 -5.42 2.06
C PHE A 55 -2.36 -5.90 0.79
N ARG A 56 -2.79 -5.42 -0.38
CA ARG A 56 -2.26 -5.86 -1.68
C ARG A 56 -0.80 -5.50 -1.87
N ILE A 57 -0.42 -4.25 -1.56
CA ILE A 57 0.95 -3.81 -1.74
C ILE A 57 1.88 -4.45 -0.70
N THR A 58 1.47 -4.55 0.57
CA THR A 58 2.32 -5.21 1.58
C THR A 58 2.54 -6.68 1.26
N GLY A 59 1.49 -7.40 0.80
CA GLY A 59 1.61 -8.77 0.29
C GLY A 59 2.56 -8.85 -0.90
N PHE A 60 2.39 -7.98 -1.90
CA PHE A 60 3.28 -7.94 -3.05
C PHE A 60 4.75 -7.69 -2.67
N LEU A 61 5.02 -6.76 -1.76
CA LEU A 61 6.39 -6.48 -1.29
C LEU A 61 6.99 -7.65 -0.51
N ASN A 62 6.15 -8.44 0.15
CA ASN A 62 6.56 -9.65 0.88
C ASN A 62 6.89 -10.80 -0.09
N ASP A 63 6.02 -11.02 -1.06
CA ASP A 63 6.15 -12.13 -2.01
C ASP A 63 7.24 -11.85 -3.06
N TYR A 64 7.46 -10.57 -3.38
CA TYR A 64 8.41 -10.12 -4.40
C TYR A 64 9.37 -9.04 -3.85
N PRO A 65 10.25 -9.38 -2.90
CA PRO A 65 11.09 -8.40 -2.20
C PRO A 65 12.10 -7.68 -3.11
N THR A 66 12.39 -8.21 -4.31
CA THR A 66 13.36 -7.66 -5.28
C THR A 66 12.70 -7.09 -6.54
N ALA A 67 11.36 -7.09 -6.63
CA ALA A 67 10.66 -6.61 -7.82
C ALA A 67 10.81 -5.10 -8.06
N LEU A 68 10.92 -4.33 -6.98
CA LEU A 68 11.03 -2.87 -7.02
C LEU A 68 12.47 -2.39 -6.86
N THR A 69 12.77 -1.27 -7.51
CA THR A 69 13.94 -0.47 -7.17
C THR A 69 13.83 0.09 -5.76
N ARG A 70 14.95 0.58 -5.22
CA ARG A 70 14.99 1.11 -3.86
C ARG A 70 14.13 2.37 -3.72
N GLY A 71 14.15 3.25 -4.73
CA GLY A 71 13.29 4.44 -4.79
C GLY A 71 11.80 4.07 -4.78
N GLU A 72 11.37 3.18 -5.66
CA GLU A 72 9.99 2.71 -5.70
C GLU A 72 9.56 2.03 -4.39
N LYS A 73 10.45 1.25 -3.76
CA LYS A 73 10.19 0.64 -2.46
C LYS A 73 10.05 1.70 -1.35
N MET A 74 10.88 2.74 -1.37
CA MET A 74 10.81 3.86 -0.42
C MET A 74 9.46 4.59 -0.57
N ASP A 75 9.06 4.93 -1.80
CA ASP A 75 7.79 5.58 -2.09
C ASP A 75 6.59 4.69 -1.70
N ALA A 76 6.69 3.39 -1.96
CA ALA A 76 5.67 2.42 -1.55
C ALA A 76 5.45 2.45 -0.04
N LEU A 77 6.53 2.33 0.73
CA LEU A 77 6.49 2.30 2.20
C LEU A 77 5.97 3.63 2.76
N TRP A 78 6.39 4.75 2.19
CA TRP A 78 5.88 6.07 2.56
C TRP A 78 4.37 6.17 2.35
N ASN A 79 3.88 5.81 1.16
CA ASN A 79 2.46 5.90 0.82
C ASN A 79 1.61 4.96 1.69
N LEU A 80 2.10 3.76 1.99
CA LEU A 80 1.45 2.84 2.92
C LEU A 80 1.41 3.41 4.36
N GLY A 81 2.45 4.14 4.77
CA GLY A 81 2.46 4.87 6.04
C GLY A 81 1.34 5.92 6.08
N CYS A 82 1.19 6.70 5.01
CA CYS A 82 0.09 7.65 4.87
C CYS A 82 -1.29 6.98 4.88
N ASP A 83 -1.46 5.85 4.19
CA ASP A 83 -2.72 5.08 4.23
C ASP A 83 -3.05 4.61 5.63
N SER A 84 -2.05 4.13 6.37
CA SER A 84 -2.22 3.69 7.75
C SER A 84 -2.69 4.85 8.64
N LEU A 85 -2.16 6.06 8.44
CA LEU A 85 -2.65 7.26 9.15
C LEU A 85 -4.11 7.59 8.77
N MET A 86 -4.46 7.52 7.49
CA MET A 86 -5.83 7.79 7.06
C MET A 86 -6.82 6.80 7.68
N LEU A 87 -6.44 5.53 7.81
CA LEU A 87 -7.26 4.51 8.47
C LEU A 87 -7.33 4.75 9.98
N ARG A 88 -6.19 4.99 10.62
CA ARG A 88 -6.13 5.37 12.04
C ARG A 88 -7.07 6.54 12.33
N ASP A 89 -7.04 7.61 11.54
CA ASP A 89 -7.84 8.80 11.79
C ASP A 89 -9.34 8.54 11.62
N LYS A 90 -9.72 7.60 10.74
CA LYS A 90 -11.11 7.13 10.64
C LYS A 90 -11.51 6.35 11.89
N GLU A 91 -10.68 5.42 12.34
CA GLU A 91 -10.96 4.63 13.54
C GLU A 91 -10.95 5.46 14.84
N TRP A 92 -10.08 6.47 14.88
CA TRP A 92 -10.08 7.45 15.95
C TRP A 92 -11.41 8.21 16.01
N LYS A 93 -11.94 8.64 14.86
CA LYS A 93 -13.24 9.32 14.77
C LYS A 93 -14.42 8.41 15.14
N SER A 94 -14.36 7.12 14.79
CA SER A 94 -15.35 6.13 15.20
C SER A 94 -15.22 5.72 16.67
N ARG A 95 -14.16 6.18 17.36
CA ARG A 95 -13.77 5.83 18.73
C ARG A 95 -13.39 4.35 18.91
N ASP A 96 -13.04 3.67 17.82
CA ASP A 96 -12.40 2.35 17.89
C ASP A 96 -10.89 2.52 18.14
N TYR A 97 -10.55 2.75 19.40
CA TYR A 97 -9.16 3.00 19.80
C TYR A 97 -8.25 1.78 19.65
N THR A 98 -8.79 0.55 19.65
CA THR A 98 -8.01 -0.66 19.42
C THR A 98 -7.56 -0.75 17.96
N SER A 99 -8.49 -0.54 17.02
CA SER A 99 -8.17 -0.51 15.59
C SER A 99 -7.28 0.70 15.25
N ALA A 100 -7.56 1.87 15.85
CA ALA A 100 -6.71 3.04 15.69
C ALA A 100 -5.26 2.77 16.15
N LEU A 101 -5.06 2.10 17.29
CA LEU A 101 -3.73 1.74 17.77
C LEU A 101 -3.00 0.80 16.80
N ALA A 102 -3.70 -0.19 16.24
CA ALA A 102 -3.12 -1.12 15.28
C ALA A 102 -2.61 -0.38 14.02
N PHE A 103 -3.42 0.51 13.45
CA PHE A 103 -3.02 1.31 12.29
C PHE A 103 -1.95 2.35 12.64
N ASN A 104 -1.94 2.90 13.85
CA ASN A 104 -0.88 3.79 14.34
C ASN A 104 0.48 3.07 14.36
N ASN A 105 0.52 1.86 14.91
CA ASN A 105 1.73 1.04 14.96
C ASN A 105 2.20 0.63 13.55
N LEU A 106 1.27 0.36 12.65
CA LEU A 106 1.59 0.05 11.27
C LEU A 106 2.23 1.24 10.55
N ALA A 107 1.66 2.45 10.73
CA ALA A 107 2.23 3.67 10.19
C ALA A 107 3.66 3.89 10.68
N PHE A 108 3.92 3.67 11.98
CA PHE A 108 5.25 3.79 12.57
C PHE A 108 6.26 2.85 11.88
N LYS A 109 5.90 1.57 11.75
CA LYS A 109 6.73 0.56 11.10
C LYS A 109 7.07 0.92 9.66
N LEU A 110 6.10 1.42 8.91
CA LEU A 110 6.26 1.75 7.48
C LEU A 110 7.11 2.99 7.27
N PHE A 111 6.89 4.05 8.06
CA PHE A 111 7.74 5.26 8.00
C PHE A 111 9.18 4.96 8.41
N SER A 112 9.40 4.14 9.45
CA SER A 112 10.76 3.73 9.84
C SER A 112 11.46 3.01 8.69
N LYS A 113 10.80 2.00 8.08
CA LYS A 113 11.38 1.28 6.94
C LYS A 113 11.65 2.17 5.73
N SER A 114 10.78 3.14 5.46
CA SER A 114 10.97 4.12 4.38
C SER A 114 12.24 4.94 4.60
N LEU A 115 12.48 5.39 5.84
CA LEU A 115 13.71 6.09 6.22
C LEU A 115 14.96 5.23 6.05
N ASP A 116 14.91 3.97 6.48
CA ASP A 116 16.04 3.03 6.36
C ASP A 116 16.42 2.79 4.89
N VAL A 117 15.42 2.56 4.03
CA VAL A 117 15.65 2.40 2.58
C VAL A 117 16.23 3.67 1.98
N HIS A 118 15.78 4.83 2.41
CA HIS A 118 16.30 6.11 1.93
C HIS A 118 17.76 6.33 2.34
N GLN A 119 18.11 6.08 3.61
CA GLN A 119 19.50 6.15 4.09
C GLN A 119 20.40 5.22 3.28
N PHE A 120 19.96 3.99 3.04
CA PHE A 120 20.70 3.03 2.22
C PHE A 120 20.89 3.49 0.77
N CYS A 121 19.93 4.22 0.18
CA CYS A 121 20.11 4.79 -1.15
C CYS A 121 21.21 5.86 -1.18
N LEU A 122 21.29 6.67 -0.12
CA LEU A 122 22.22 7.79 -0.05
C LEU A 122 23.67 7.39 0.23
N GLU A 123 23.88 6.25 0.88
CA GLU A 123 25.22 5.66 1.04
C GLU A 123 25.86 5.27 -0.32
N LEU A 124 25.09 5.31 -1.41
CA LEU A 124 25.52 4.88 -2.75
C LEU A 124 25.51 6.00 -3.82
N ASP A 125 25.05 7.22 -3.51
CA ASP A 125 24.88 8.34 -4.48
C ASP A 125 25.83 9.54 -4.23
N THR A 126 26.20 10.26 -5.30
CA THR A 126 27.09 11.45 -5.31
C THR A 126 26.39 12.77 -4.93
N GLN A 127 27.15 13.84 -4.65
CA GLN A 127 26.80 15.11 -3.98
C GLN A 127 25.55 15.91 -4.46
N GLU A 128 24.92 15.61 -5.61
CA GLU A 128 23.81 16.40 -6.16
C GLU A 128 22.46 16.24 -5.41
N ASN A 129 22.32 15.27 -4.49
CA ASN A 129 21.01 14.88 -3.92
C ASN A 129 20.72 15.40 -2.49
N ILE A 130 21.57 16.28 -1.94
CA ILE A 130 21.61 16.61 -0.50
C ILE A 130 20.36 17.37 -0.01
N GLU A 131 19.81 18.29 -0.81
CA GLU A 131 18.64 19.08 -0.38
C GLU A 131 17.32 18.31 -0.37
N SER A 132 17.17 17.36 -1.30
CA SER A 132 15.99 16.49 -1.38
C SER A 132 15.96 15.53 -0.18
N ASP A 133 17.13 14.98 0.17
CA ASP A 133 17.34 14.14 1.35
C ASP A 133 16.94 14.84 2.65
N ALA A 134 17.49 16.03 2.90
CA ALA A 134 17.23 16.76 4.14
C ALA A 134 15.73 17.05 4.35
N ARG A 135 15.01 17.44 3.29
CA ARG A 135 13.56 17.68 3.33
C ARG A 135 12.80 16.40 3.61
N PHE A 136 13.16 15.31 2.92
CA PHE A 136 12.50 14.02 3.10
C PHE A 136 12.70 13.48 4.53
N ARG A 137 13.95 13.41 5.02
CA ARG A 137 14.26 12.94 6.37
C ARG A 137 13.52 13.73 7.44
N SER A 138 13.53 15.06 7.32
CA SER A 138 12.82 15.94 8.25
C SER A 138 11.32 15.63 8.28
N LYS A 139 10.71 15.38 7.11
CA LYS A 139 9.29 15.00 7.00
C LYS A 139 8.99 13.66 7.67
N VAL A 140 9.78 12.62 7.41
CA VAL A 140 9.59 11.30 8.04
C VAL A 140 9.76 11.38 9.55
N GLN A 141 10.79 12.07 10.03
CA GLN A 141 11.04 12.23 11.46
C GLN A 141 9.93 13.01 12.16
N SER A 142 9.38 14.05 11.51
CA SER A 142 8.22 14.79 12.01
C SER A 142 7.01 13.86 12.19
N ASN A 143 6.69 13.04 11.18
CA ASN A 143 5.61 12.06 11.28
C ASN A 143 5.83 11.05 12.42
N LEU A 144 7.03 10.51 12.57
CA LEU A 144 7.36 9.57 13.65
C LEU A 144 7.17 10.21 15.04
N LYS A 145 7.58 11.47 15.22
CA LYS A 145 7.36 12.20 16.48
C LYS A 145 5.87 12.36 16.78
N ASN A 146 5.07 12.71 15.78
CA ASN A 146 3.61 12.83 15.94
C ASN A 146 3.00 11.47 16.34
N LEU A 147 3.44 10.38 15.71
CA LEU A 147 2.96 9.04 16.02
C LEU A 147 3.23 8.60 17.46
N ILE A 148 4.40 8.97 18.02
CA ILE A 148 4.76 8.68 19.42
C ILE A 148 3.83 9.44 20.38
N GLN A 149 3.56 10.71 20.08
CA GLN A 149 2.63 11.53 20.88
C GLN A 149 1.21 10.94 20.82
N ASP A 150 0.77 10.56 19.62
CA ASP A 150 -0.54 9.94 19.42
C ASP A 150 -0.64 8.61 20.17
N GLU A 151 0.36 7.74 20.11
CA GLU A 151 0.37 6.46 20.83
C GLU A 151 0.17 6.65 22.34
N ALA A 152 0.82 7.64 22.94
CA ALA A 152 0.66 7.96 24.36
C ALA A 152 -0.78 8.40 24.68
N LEU A 153 -1.42 9.16 23.80
CA LEU A 153 -2.82 9.56 23.92
C LEU A 153 -3.76 8.35 23.78
N ILE A 154 -3.56 7.48 22.77
CA ILE A 154 -4.41 6.30 22.55
C ILE A 154 -4.36 5.38 23.79
N LYS A 155 -3.16 5.11 24.30
CA LYS A 155 -2.95 4.26 25.48
C LYS A 155 -3.64 4.80 26.74
N LYS A 156 -3.84 6.12 26.85
CA LYS A 156 -4.60 6.73 27.94
C LYS A 156 -6.09 6.41 27.86
N TYR A 157 -6.65 6.32 26.65
CA TYR A 157 -8.08 6.00 26.43
C TYR A 157 -8.41 4.51 26.54
N LEU A 158 -7.41 3.62 26.45
CA LEU A 158 -7.56 2.17 26.58
C LEU A 158 -7.44 1.67 28.03
N LYS A 159 -7.12 2.54 28.99
CA LYS A 159 -7.07 2.23 30.42
C LYS A 159 -8.41 2.52 31.09
#